data_AF-A0A8T0YPB3-F1
#
_entry.id   AF-A0A8T0YPB3-F1
#
_cell.length_a   1.000
_cell.length_b   1.000
_cell.length_c   1.000
_cell.angle_alpha   90.00
_cell.angle_beta   90.00
_cell.angle_gamma   90.00
#
_symmetry.space_group_name_H-M   'P 1'
#
loop_
_entity.id
_entity.type
_entity.pdbx_description
1 polymer ?
#
loop_
_entity_poly.entity_id
_entity_poly.type
_entity_poly.pdbx_seq_one_letter_code
_entity_poly.pdbx_strand_id
1 'polypeptide(L)'
;MYSGVEGENYEMVDGIPVVKNDATQEMKDRIYNSGDMAIIANGKVIGDQEVNEAAWIAGFPENNQELMRQSINIANTDTIGPIVFSKPIAAESKYGTALNDKLKVIIVKTAMAKPAEFEAVYEKEMNDFMSLGGTELKKELEEALQ
;
A
#
# COMPACT_ATOMS: atom_id res chain seq x y z
N MET A 1 -3.17 -16.37 -19.60
CA MET A 1 -1.79 -16.32 -19.03
C MET A 1 -1.84 -16.40 -17.50
N TYR A 2 -2.63 -15.54 -16.83
CA TYR A 2 -2.73 -15.52 -15.37
C TYR A 2 -3.15 -16.87 -14.75
N SER A 3 -4.16 -17.54 -15.30
CA SER A 3 -4.70 -18.78 -14.71
C SER A 3 -4.08 -20.08 -15.25
N GLY A 4 -3.20 -20.02 -16.25
CA GLY A 4 -2.69 -21.21 -16.95
C GLY A 4 -3.62 -21.72 -18.05
N VAL A 5 -3.71 -23.05 -18.19
CA VAL A 5 -4.50 -23.78 -19.19
C VAL A 5 -5.72 -24.44 -18.52
N GLU A 6 -6.90 -24.31 -19.12
CA GLU A 6 -8.14 -24.92 -18.63
C GLU A 6 -8.07 -26.45 -18.71
N GLY A 7 -8.57 -27.14 -17.69
CA GLY A 7 -8.50 -28.60 -17.53
C GLY A 7 -7.18 -29.11 -16.96
N GLU A 8 -6.09 -28.35 -17.11
CA GLU A 8 -4.78 -28.60 -16.52
C GLU A 8 -4.60 -27.88 -15.18
N ASN A 9 -4.62 -26.55 -15.19
CA ASN A 9 -4.37 -25.72 -14.02
C ASN A 9 -5.66 -25.37 -13.27
N TYR A 10 -6.74 -25.16 -14.01
CA TYR A 10 -7.99 -24.63 -13.48
C TYR A 10 -9.21 -25.21 -14.20
N GLU A 11 -10.38 -25.07 -13.59
CA GLU A 11 -11.69 -25.28 -14.21
C GLU A 11 -12.50 -23.98 -14.17
N MET A 12 -13.35 -23.78 -15.16
CA MET A 12 -14.27 -22.64 -15.17
C MET A 12 -15.46 -22.94 -14.26
N VAL A 13 -15.62 -22.15 -13.21
CA VAL A 13 -16.76 -22.21 -12.28
C VAL A 13 -17.42 -20.84 -12.30
N ASP A 14 -18.67 -20.76 -12.74
CA ASP A 14 -19.45 -19.51 -12.81
C ASP A 14 -18.74 -18.36 -13.56
N GLY A 15 -17.99 -18.70 -14.62
CA GLY A 15 -17.22 -17.72 -15.40
C GLY A 15 -15.88 -17.32 -14.75
N ILE A 16 -15.50 -17.95 -13.64
CA ILE A 16 -14.25 -17.72 -12.92
C ILE A 16 -13.30 -18.90 -13.10
N PRO A 17 -12.04 -18.68 -13.49
CA PRO A 17 -11.04 -19.74 -13.50
C PRO A 17 -10.60 -20.08 -12.07
N VAL A 18 -10.99 -21.26 -11.58
CA VAL A 18 -10.68 -21.76 -10.24
C VAL A 18 -9.61 -22.83 -10.32
N VAL A 19 -8.49 -22.63 -9.61
CA VAL A 19 -7.37 -23.58 -9.61
C VAL A 19 -7.85 -24.94 -9.10
N LYS A 20 -7.50 -25.99 -9.84
CA LYS A 20 -7.86 -27.36 -9.50
C LYS A 20 -7.14 -27.78 -8.23
N ASN A 21 -7.89 -28.26 -7.24
CA ASN A 21 -7.31 -28.78 -6.00
C ASN A 21 -6.39 -29.99 -6.27
N ASP A 22 -6.76 -30.81 -7.26
CA ASP A 22 -6.05 -32.01 -7.71
C ASP A 22 -4.99 -31.75 -8.79
N ALA A 23 -4.75 -30.49 -9.20
CA ALA A 23 -3.64 -30.17 -10.10
C ALA A 23 -2.31 -30.65 -9.50
N THR A 24 -1.45 -31.18 -10.36
CA THR A 24 -0.10 -31.61 -9.96
C THR A 24 0.71 -30.41 -9.48
N GLN A 25 1.74 -30.64 -8.65
CA GLN A 25 2.60 -29.56 -8.18
C GLN A 25 3.26 -28.82 -9.36
N GLU A 26 3.68 -29.54 -10.39
CA GLU A 26 4.24 -28.96 -11.62
C GLU A 26 3.26 -27.97 -12.28
N MET A 27 1.98 -28.34 -12.37
CA MET A 27 0.95 -27.44 -12.92
C MET A 27 0.73 -26.22 -12.01
N LYS A 28 0.75 -26.39 -10.69
CA LYS A 28 0.64 -25.27 -9.74
C LYS A 28 1.83 -24.31 -9.85
N ASP A 29 3.04 -24.84 -9.99
CA ASP A 29 4.27 -24.05 -10.08
C ASP A 29 4.36 -23.23 -11.37
N ARG A 30 3.79 -23.72 -12.48
CA ARG A 30 3.75 -23.01 -13.78
C ARG A 30 2.98 -21.68 -13.74
N ILE A 31 2.10 -21.48 -12.75
CA ILE A 31 1.32 -20.26 -12.58
C ILE A 31 1.74 -19.46 -11.33
N TYR A 32 2.79 -19.89 -10.62
CA TYR A 32 3.25 -19.25 -9.39
C TYR A 32 3.64 -17.78 -9.60
N ASN A 33 4.34 -17.49 -10.70
CA ASN A 33 4.75 -16.14 -11.08
C ASN A 33 3.72 -15.40 -11.95
N SER A 34 2.47 -15.87 -12.00
CA SER A 34 1.40 -15.27 -12.81
C SER A 34 1.16 -13.79 -12.48
N GLY A 35 1.33 -13.40 -11.22
CA GLY A 35 1.26 -12.01 -10.77
C GLY A 35 2.38 -11.13 -11.33
N ASP A 36 3.61 -11.66 -11.44
CA ASP A 36 4.75 -10.92 -12.01
C ASP A 36 4.69 -10.83 -13.54
N MET A 37 3.93 -11.72 -14.17
CA MET A 37 3.67 -11.71 -15.61
C MET A 37 2.45 -10.85 -16.00
N ALA A 38 1.78 -10.23 -15.03
CA ALA A 38 0.63 -9.36 -15.28
C ALA A 38 1.07 -7.98 -15.78
N ILE A 39 1.37 -7.88 -17.09
CA ILE A 39 1.86 -6.65 -17.72
C ILE A 39 0.73 -5.61 -17.91
N ILE A 40 -0.53 -6.05 -18.00
CA ILE A 40 -1.64 -5.23 -18.52
C ILE A 40 -2.48 -4.62 -17.40
N ALA A 41 -2.69 -5.33 -16.30
CA ALA A 41 -3.45 -4.84 -15.15
C ALA A 41 -2.98 -5.55 -13.88
N ASN A 42 -2.77 -4.78 -12.81
CA ASN A 42 -2.55 -5.33 -11.48
C ASN A 42 -3.93 -5.64 -10.86
N GLY A 43 -4.29 -6.91 -10.82
CA GLY A 43 -5.64 -7.34 -10.43
C GLY A 43 -6.14 -8.53 -11.26
N LYS A 44 -7.30 -9.08 -10.88
CA LYS A 44 -8.09 -9.93 -11.80
C LYS A 44 -9.06 -9.03 -12.55
N VAL A 45 -8.93 -9.00 -13.88
CA VAL A 45 -9.78 -8.22 -14.79
C VAL A 45 -10.47 -9.19 -15.76
N ILE A 46 -11.51 -9.86 -15.26
CA ILE A 46 -12.26 -10.88 -16.00
C ILE A 46 -13.74 -10.54 -16.19
N GLY A 47 -14.24 -9.55 -15.47
CA GLY A 47 -15.63 -9.09 -15.56
C GLY A 47 -15.85 -7.76 -14.84
N ASP A 48 -17.05 -7.58 -14.30
CA ASP A 48 -17.37 -6.45 -13.42
C ASP A 48 -16.67 -6.60 -12.05
N GLN A 49 -16.88 -5.62 -11.16
CA GLN A 49 -16.24 -5.59 -9.85
C GLN A 49 -16.58 -6.84 -9.01
N GLU A 50 -17.85 -7.27 -8.98
CA GLU A 50 -18.27 -8.43 -8.19
C GLU A 50 -17.61 -9.72 -8.70
N VAL A 51 -17.58 -9.91 -10.02
CA VAL A 51 -16.91 -11.05 -10.66
C VAL A 51 -15.40 -11.01 -10.42
N ASN A 52 -14.78 -9.84 -10.49
CA ASN A 52 -13.35 -9.68 -10.23
C ASN A 52 -13.01 -9.99 -8.75
N GLU A 53 -13.80 -9.51 -7.80
CA GLU A 53 -13.63 -9.80 -6.37
C GLU A 53 -13.83 -11.28 -6.06
N ALA A 54 -14.89 -11.89 -6.59
CA ALA A 54 -15.14 -13.33 -6.44
C ALA A 54 -13.97 -14.16 -6.99
N ALA A 55 -13.45 -13.77 -8.17
CA ALA A 55 -12.30 -14.42 -8.75
C ALA A 55 -11.04 -14.24 -7.90
N TRP A 56 -10.85 -13.07 -7.32
CA TRP A 56 -9.70 -12.77 -6.46
C TRP A 56 -9.73 -13.64 -5.20
N ILE A 57 -10.90 -13.76 -4.56
CA ILE A 57 -11.11 -14.63 -3.40
C ILE A 57 -10.85 -16.10 -3.76
N ALA A 58 -11.40 -16.58 -4.89
CA ALA A 58 -11.21 -17.95 -5.34
C ALA A 58 -9.75 -18.31 -5.68
N GLY A 59 -8.87 -17.31 -5.84
CA GLY A 59 -7.43 -17.51 -6.00
C GLY A 59 -6.69 -17.93 -4.73
N PHE A 60 -7.31 -17.78 -3.55
CA PHE A 60 -6.71 -18.17 -2.27
C PHE A 60 -7.16 -19.58 -1.85
N PRO A 61 -6.35 -20.30 -1.03
CA PRO A 61 -6.76 -21.54 -0.40
C PRO A 61 -8.10 -21.39 0.31
N GLU A 62 -8.97 -22.41 0.25
CA GLU A 62 -10.34 -22.36 0.77
C GLU A 62 -10.42 -21.86 2.22
N ASN A 63 -9.51 -22.31 3.07
CA ASN A 63 -9.41 -21.92 4.47
C ASN A 63 -9.01 -20.45 4.70
N ASN A 64 -8.59 -19.73 3.65
CA ASN A 64 -8.22 -18.31 3.67
C ASN A 64 -9.23 -17.42 2.94
N GLN A 65 -10.22 -17.98 2.23
CA GLN A 65 -11.13 -17.19 1.39
C GLN A 65 -12.03 -16.23 2.18
N GLU A 66 -12.46 -16.62 3.39
CA GLU A 66 -13.27 -15.76 4.23
C GLU A 66 -12.48 -14.55 4.76
N LEU A 67 -11.23 -14.77 5.19
CA LEU A 67 -10.33 -13.66 5.55
C LEU A 67 -10.12 -12.72 4.35
N MET A 68 -10.04 -13.28 3.14
CA MET A 68 -9.87 -12.47 1.94
C MET A 68 -11.09 -11.61 1.64
N ARG A 69 -12.30 -12.16 1.80
CA ARG A 69 -13.56 -11.42 1.66
C ARG A 69 -13.63 -10.25 2.64
N GLN A 70 -13.26 -10.49 3.90
CA GLN A 70 -13.21 -9.44 4.92
C GLN A 70 -12.17 -8.36 4.57
N SER A 71 -10.98 -8.77 4.10
CA SER A 71 -9.93 -7.83 3.67
C SER A 71 -10.39 -6.93 2.52
N ILE A 72 -11.07 -7.48 1.51
CA ILE A 72 -11.62 -6.69 0.39
C ILE A 72 -12.65 -5.69 0.90
N ASN A 73 -13.58 -6.13 1.77
CA ASN A 73 -14.60 -5.24 2.32
C ASN A 73 -14.00 -4.08 3.12
N ILE A 74 -13.00 -4.34 3.96
CA ILE A 74 -12.29 -3.30 4.71
C ILE A 74 -11.57 -2.35 3.74
N ALA A 75 -10.83 -2.90 2.78
CA ALA A 75 -10.09 -2.09 1.80
C ALA A 75 -11.00 -1.18 0.95
N ASN A 76 -12.26 -1.58 0.72
CA ASN A 76 -13.22 -0.80 -0.05
C ASN A 76 -14.05 0.19 0.79
N THR A 77 -14.15 0.01 2.11
CA THR A 77 -15.06 0.80 2.96
C THR A 77 -14.35 1.62 4.04
N ASP A 78 -13.23 1.16 4.56
CA ASP A 78 -12.41 1.83 5.58
C ASP A 78 -11.23 2.58 4.92
N THR A 79 -11.55 3.37 3.89
CA THR A 79 -10.55 4.15 3.15
C THR A 79 -10.45 5.56 3.71
N ILE A 80 -9.23 6.07 3.85
CA ILE A 80 -8.99 7.49 4.01
C ILE A 80 -8.81 8.08 2.62
N GLY A 81 -9.72 8.97 2.22
CA GLY A 81 -9.61 9.68 0.95
C GLY A 81 -8.32 10.53 0.89
N PRO A 82 -7.85 10.89 -0.32
CA PRO A 82 -6.67 11.74 -0.44
C PRO A 82 -6.90 13.06 0.30
N ILE A 83 -5.89 13.53 1.03
CA ILE A 83 -5.90 14.86 1.60
C ILE A 83 -5.75 15.85 0.43
N VAL A 84 -6.83 16.57 0.12
CA VAL A 84 -6.85 17.56 -0.95
C VAL A 84 -6.91 18.96 -0.34
N PHE A 85 -5.84 19.72 -0.48
CA PHE A 85 -5.81 21.12 -0.07
C PHE A 85 -6.44 22.00 -1.15
N SER A 86 -7.30 22.94 -0.74
CA SER A 86 -7.98 23.89 -1.65
C SER A 86 -7.05 24.98 -2.21
N LYS A 87 -5.83 25.10 -1.66
CA LYS A 87 -4.81 26.08 -2.04
C LYS A 87 -3.41 25.45 -2.02
N PRO A 88 -2.45 26.00 -2.78
CA PRO A 88 -1.04 25.66 -2.61
C PRO A 88 -0.55 25.98 -1.19
N ILE A 89 0.40 25.19 -0.68
CA ILE A 89 1.03 25.41 0.63
C ILE A 89 2.31 26.24 0.43
N ALA A 90 2.25 27.53 0.79
CA ALA A 90 3.35 28.48 0.54
C ALA A 90 4.59 28.16 1.38
N ALA A 91 4.40 27.74 2.64
CA ALA A 91 5.46 27.33 3.54
C ALA A 91 6.21 26.10 3.00
N GLU A 92 5.51 25.15 2.37
CA GLU A 92 6.14 23.99 1.75
C GLU A 92 7.03 24.42 0.58
N SER A 93 6.55 25.33 -0.27
CA SER A 93 7.34 25.87 -1.39
C SER A 93 8.59 26.61 -0.91
N LYS A 94 8.52 27.26 0.26
CA LYS A 94 9.60 28.08 0.81
C LYS A 94 10.64 27.27 1.60
N TYR A 95 10.19 26.31 2.41
CA TYR A 95 11.05 25.61 3.37
C TYR A 95 11.21 24.11 3.08
N GLY A 96 10.44 23.54 2.15
CA GLY A 96 10.33 22.09 1.93
C GLY A 96 11.68 21.38 1.74
N THR A 97 12.59 21.93 0.93
CA THR A 97 13.93 21.36 0.75
C THR A 97 14.73 21.34 2.06
N ALA A 98 14.75 22.46 2.79
CA ALA A 98 15.51 22.58 4.04
C ALA A 98 14.94 21.69 5.15
N LEU A 99 13.61 21.60 5.25
CA LEU A 99 12.93 20.73 6.19
C LEU A 99 13.18 19.25 5.86
N ASN A 100 13.12 18.86 4.59
CA ASN A 100 13.43 17.50 4.17
C ASN A 100 14.88 17.10 4.48
N ASP A 101 15.84 17.99 4.27
CA ASP A 101 17.24 17.71 4.62
C ASP A 101 17.43 17.63 6.14
N LYS A 102 16.75 18.49 6.91
CA LYS A 102 16.76 18.40 8.37
C LYS A 102 16.10 17.11 8.88
N LEU A 103 15.04 16.63 8.23
CA LEU A 103 14.40 15.36 8.58
C LEU A 103 15.36 14.18 8.41
N LYS A 104 16.15 14.15 7.33
CA LYS A 104 17.21 13.14 7.15
C LYS A 104 18.24 13.20 8.30
N VAL A 105 18.61 14.41 8.73
CA VAL A 105 19.53 14.59 9.87
C VAL A 105 18.91 14.09 11.18
N ILE A 106 17.63 14.36 11.43
CA ILE A 106 16.91 13.82 12.61
C ILE A 106 17.00 12.30 12.60
N ILE A 107 16.60 11.65 11.50
CA ILE A 107 16.60 10.18 11.37
C ILE A 107 17.98 9.59 11.64
N VAL A 108 19.02 10.13 11.01
CA VAL A 108 20.39 9.62 11.17
C VAL A 108 20.88 9.80 12.60
N LYS A 109 20.71 10.98 13.18
CA LYS A 109 21.22 11.27 14.53
C LYS A 109 20.50 10.46 15.60
N THR A 110 19.19 10.29 15.49
CA THR A 110 18.42 9.51 16.47
C THR A 110 18.68 8.02 16.34
N ALA A 111 18.85 7.51 15.11
CA ALA A 111 19.26 6.12 14.89
C ALA A 111 20.66 5.80 15.42
N MET A 112 21.58 6.77 15.40
CA MET A 112 22.94 6.61 15.92
C MET A 112 23.09 6.94 17.42
N ALA A 113 22.09 7.57 18.03
CA ALA A 113 22.12 7.91 19.44
C ALA A 113 22.10 6.64 20.29
N LYS A 114 22.78 6.69 21.45
CA LYS A 114 22.59 5.63 22.45
C LYS A 114 21.13 5.68 22.94
N PRO A 115 20.53 4.55 23.36
CA PRO A 115 19.16 4.54 23.84
C PRO A 115 18.88 5.57 24.95
N ALA A 116 19.83 5.76 25.88
CA ALA A 116 19.70 6.73 26.98
C ALA A 116 19.80 8.21 26.53
N GLU A 117 20.29 8.48 25.32
CA GLU A 117 20.50 9.82 24.77
C GLU A 117 19.49 10.17 23.66
N PHE A 118 18.71 9.18 23.19
CA PHE A 118 17.78 9.32 22.06
C PHE A 118 16.86 10.54 22.22
N GLU A 119 16.21 10.66 23.37
CA GLU A 119 15.21 11.71 23.60
C GLU A 119 15.81 13.10 23.49
N ALA A 120 16.96 13.33 24.13
CA ALA A 120 17.64 14.62 24.09
C ALA A 120 18.10 14.97 22.67
N VAL A 121 18.56 13.98 21.89
CA VAL A 121 18.95 14.17 20.48
C VAL A 121 17.74 14.48 19.61
N TYR A 122 16.64 13.72 19.75
CA TYR A 122 15.42 13.94 19.00
C TYR A 122 14.84 15.32 19.27
N GLU A 123 14.64 15.68 20.54
CA GLU A 123 14.08 16.97 20.95
C GLU A 123 14.91 18.14 20.41
N LYS A 124 16.23 18.08 20.54
CA LYS A 124 17.11 19.12 20.00
C LYS A 124 16.91 19.29 18.49
N GLU A 125 16.99 18.20 17.73
CA GLU A 125 16.94 18.29 16.27
C GLU A 125 15.52 18.60 15.75
N MET A 126 14.47 18.20 16.48
CA MET A 126 13.09 18.57 16.18
C MET A 126 12.84 20.06 16.46
N ASN A 127 13.34 20.60 17.57
CA ASN A 127 13.25 22.03 17.85
C ASN A 127 13.92 22.89 16.76
N ASP A 128 15.07 22.43 16.26
CA ASP A 128 15.72 23.05 15.10
C ASP A 128 14.83 22.96 13.83
N PHE A 129 14.21 21.80 13.56
CA PHE A 129 13.29 21.63 12.42
C PHE A 129 12.09 22.58 12.50
N MET A 130 11.48 22.69 13.66
CA MET A 130 10.35 23.59 13.90
C MET A 130 10.75 25.05 13.68
N SER A 131 11.95 25.43 14.13
CA SER A 131 12.50 26.77 13.99
C SER A 131 12.89 27.14 12.54
N LEU A 132 13.29 26.17 11.72
CA LEU A 132 13.63 26.39 10.30
C LEU A 132 12.43 26.73 9.42
N GLY A 133 11.22 26.40 9.85
CA GLY A 133 10.00 26.57 9.07
C GLY A 133 8.91 25.55 9.40
N GLY A 134 9.21 24.52 10.20
CA GLY A 134 8.24 23.50 10.58
C GLY A 134 7.02 24.05 11.30
N THR A 135 7.18 25.10 12.13
CA THR A 135 6.05 25.78 12.79
C THR A 135 5.11 26.46 11.78
N GLU A 136 5.66 27.14 10.78
CA GLU A 136 4.88 27.83 9.74
C GLU A 136 4.18 26.82 8.83
N LEU A 137 4.89 25.77 8.42
CA LEU A 137 4.34 24.67 7.62
C LEU A 137 3.18 23.97 8.35
N LYS A 138 3.37 23.60 9.62
CA LYS A 138 2.33 22.96 10.42
C LYS A 138 1.07 23.82 10.49
N LYS A 139 1.22 25.11 10.80
CA LYS A 139 0.10 26.04 10.89
C LYS A 139 -0.68 26.12 9.58
N GLU A 140 0.02 26.29 8.45
CA GLU A 140 -0.65 26.41 7.15
C GLU A 140 -1.38 25.13 6.74
N LEU A 141 -0.80 23.96 7.03
CA LEU A 141 -1.45 22.66 6.80
C LEU A 141 -2.70 22.49 7.66
N GLU A 142 -2.65 22.86 8.94
CA GLU A 142 -3.81 22.82 9.84
C GLU A 142 -4.93 23.77 9.38
N GLU A 143 -4.58 24.97 8.89
CA GLU A 143 -5.54 25.91 8.29
C GLU A 143 -6.13 25.39 6.98
N ALA A 144 -5.37 24.64 6.18
CA ALA A 144 -5.81 24.10 4.89
C ALA A 144 -6.72 22.85 5.02
N LEU A 145 -6.78 22.24 6.21
CA LEU A 145 -7.65 21.09 6.52
C LEU A 145 -9.05 21.49 7.04
N GLN A 146 -9.27 22.77 7.37
CA GLN A 146 -10.57 23.31 7.81
C GLN A 146 -11.43 23.75 6.63
#